data_AF-A0A8T6T470-F1
#
_entry.id   AF-A0A8T6T470-F1
#
_cell.length_a   1.000
_cell.length_b   1.000
_cell.length_c   1.000
_cell.angle_alpha   90.00
_cell.angle_beta   90.00
_cell.angle_gamma   90.00
#
_symmetry.space_group_name_H-M   'P 1'
#
loop_
_entity.id
_entity.type
_entity.pdbx_description
1 polymer ?
#
loop_
_entity_poly.entity_id
_entity_poly.type
_entity_poly.pdbx_seq_one_letter_code
_entity_poly.pdbx_strand_id
1 'polypeptide(L)' 'YAMDPVALERAIEADKAEGRLPTIVVATVGTTGSTAIDPLGEIGEVCTRQGVWLHVDAAHAGTAL' A
#
# COMPACT_ATOMS: atom_id res chain seq x y z
N TYR A 1 6.64 -10.60 4.66
CA TYR A 1 6.03 -10.66 3.32
C TYR A 1 5.06 -9.52 3.07
N ALA A 2 4.29 -9.10 4.08
CA ALA A 2 3.49 -7.88 3.99
C ALA A 2 4.35 -6.63 3.70
N MET A 3 3.71 -5.62 3.13
CA MET A 3 4.29 -4.31 2.86
C MET A 3 4.72 -3.61 4.15
N ASP A 4 5.88 -2.96 4.10
CA ASP A 4 6.40 -2.11 5.16
C ASP A 4 5.98 -0.64 4.90
N PRO A 5 5.15 -0.02 5.77
CA PRO A 5 4.70 1.36 5.60
C PRO A 5 5.83 2.40 5.61
N VAL A 6 6.91 2.15 6.35
CA VAL A 6 8.08 3.04 6.40
C VAL A 6 8.83 2.99 5.08
N ALA A 7 8.98 1.80 4.51
CA ALA A 7 9.58 1.64 3.19
C ALA A 7 8.69 2.26 2.09
N LEU A 8 7.37 2.12 2.18
CA LEU A 8 6.41 2.75 1.28
C LEU A 8 6.54 4.28 1.28
N GLU A 9 6.54 4.90 2.46
CA GLU A 9 6.66 6.35 2.57
C GLU A 9 7.98 6.86 1.98
N ARG A 10 9.10 6.18 2.26
CA ARG A 10 10.40 6.51 1.68
C ARG A 10 10.41 6.40 0.15
N ALA A 11 9.76 5.39 -0.41
CA ALA A 11 9.68 5.21 -1.86
C ALA A 11 8.88 6.35 -2.52
N ILE A 12 7.74 6.73 -1.94
CA ILE A 12 6.91 7.85 -2.42
C ILE A 12 7.69 9.16 -2.40
N GLU A 13 8.40 9.44 -1.30
CA GLU A 13 9.20 10.67 -1.18
C GLU A 13 10.37 10.70 -2.18
N ALA A 14 11.02 9.56 -2.42
CA ALA A 14 12.08 9.45 -3.42
C ALA A 14 11.55 9.74 -4.83
N ASP A 15 10.41 9.14 -5.21
CA ASP A 15 9.79 9.40 -6.51
C ASP A 15 9.41 10.89 -6.68
N LYS A 16 8.85 11.52 -5.64
CA LYS A 16 8.55 12.97 -5.66
C LYS A 16 9.81 13.81 -5.82
N ALA A 17 10.90 13.46 -5.13
CA ALA A 17 12.18 14.16 -5.23
C ALA A 17 12.80 14.05 -6.64
N GLU A 18 12.54 12.95 -7.35
CA GLU A 18 12.93 12.76 -8.76
C GLU A 18 11.98 13.47 -9.75
N GLY A 19 10.96 14.19 -9.27
CA GLY A 19 9.97 14.86 -10.11
C GLY A 19 8.93 13.91 -10.73
N ARG A 20 8.83 12.68 -10.23
CA ARG A 20 7.77 11.75 -10.60
C ARG A 20 6.51 12.04 -9.80
N LEU A 21 5.39 11.52 -10.30
CA LEU A 21 4.09 11.65 -9.66
C LEU A 21 3.61 10.27 -9.17
N PRO A 22 3.73 9.94 -7.88
CA PRO A 22 3.10 8.76 -7.30
C PRO A 22 1.58 8.89 -7.40
N THR A 23 0.92 7.92 -8.03
CA THR A 23 -0.52 7.99 -8.34
C THR A 23 -1.37 7.04 -7.53
N ILE A 24 -0.88 5.81 -7.31
CA ILE A 24 -1.64 4.76 -6.66
C ILE A 24 -0.76 3.86 -5.79
N VAL A 25 -1.29 3.44 -4.66
CA VAL A 25 -0.82 2.32 -3.84
C VAL A 25 -1.88 1.22 -3.87
N VAL A 26 -1.45 -0.01 -4.07
CA VAL A 26 -2.31 -1.21 -3.98
C VAL A 26 -1.85 -2.02 -2.79
N ALA A 27 -2.65 -2.05 -1.73
CA ALA A 27 -2.42 -2.88 -0.55
C ALA A 27 -3.24 -4.17 -0.65
N THR A 28 -2.68 -5.31 -0.25
CA THR A 28 -3.32 -6.62 -0.40
C THR A 28 -3.73 -7.23 0.94
N VAL A 29 -4.97 -7.72 1.00
CA VAL A 29 -5.45 -8.60 2.07
C VAL A 29 -5.50 -10.02 1.53
N GLY A 30 -4.49 -10.81 1.89
CA GLY A 30 -4.35 -12.21 1.46
C GLY A 30 -3.64 -12.33 0.12
N THR A 31 -2.32 -12.07 0.11
CA THR A 31 -1.51 -12.30 -1.10
C THR A 31 -1.58 -13.75 -1.58
N THR A 32 -1.52 -13.98 -2.88
CA THR A 32 -1.67 -15.34 -3.45
C THR A 32 -0.60 -16.33 -2.98
N GLY A 33 0.65 -15.87 -2.82
CA GLY A 33 1.78 -16.76 -2.55
C GLY A 33 1.94 -17.17 -1.08
N SER A 34 1.57 -16.29 -0.15
CA SER A 34 1.83 -16.49 1.28
C SER A 34 0.70 -16.05 2.19
N THR A 35 -0.45 -15.70 1.61
CA THR A 35 -1.65 -15.20 2.32
C THR A 35 -1.34 -14.02 3.25
N ALA A 36 -0.31 -13.24 2.94
CA ALA A 36 0.09 -12.09 3.73
C ALA A 36 -0.98 -10.99 3.69
N ILE A 37 -1.07 -10.22 4.77
CA ILE A 37 -2.01 -9.11 4.93
C ILE A 37 -1.19 -7.85 5.17
N ASP A 38 -1.40 -6.85 4.32
CA ASP A 38 -0.76 -5.54 4.47
C ASP A 38 -1.40 -4.72 5.61
N PRO A 39 -0.61 -3.92 6.35
CA PRO A 39 -1.13 -3.08 7.44
C PRO A 39 -1.91 -1.88 6.90
N LEU A 40 -3.20 -2.09 6.57
CA LEU A 40 -4.05 -1.11 5.88
C LEU A 40 -4.17 0.23 6.59
N GLY A 41 -4.20 0.26 7.93
CA GLY A 41 -4.30 1.50 8.71
C GLY A 41 -3.10 2.41 8.48
N GLU A 42 -1.90 1.86 8.68
CA GLU A 42 -0.63 2.59 8.51
C GLU A 42 -0.41 3.01 7.06
N ILE A 43 -0.73 2.13 6.10
CA ILE A 43 -0.67 2.47 4.66
C ILE A 43 -1.66 3.57 4.29
N GLY A 44 -2.88 3.52 4.85
CA GLY A 44 -3.91 4.54 4.63
C GLY A 44 -3.49 5.92 5.15
N GLU A 45 -2.83 5.98 6.30
CA GLU A 45 -2.25 7.22 6.82
C GLU A 45 -1.16 7.78 5.92
N VAL A 46 -0.24 6.93 5.43
CA VAL A 46 0.79 7.34 4.47
C VAL A 46 0.15 7.87 3.19
N CYS A 47 -0.77 7.13 2.58
CA CYS A 47 -1.45 7.53 1.34
C CYS A 47 -2.18 8.87 1.51
N THR A 48 -2.84 9.08 2.65
CA THR A 48 -3.52 10.34 2.99
C THR A 48 -2.55 11.51 3.10
N ARG A 49 -1.44 11.36 3.85
CA ARG A 49 -0.41 12.40 3.96
C ARG A 49 0.22 12.74 2.63
N GLN A 50 0.42 11.72 1.79
CA GLN A 50 1.13 11.83 0.53
C GLN A 50 0.24 12.24 -0.65
N GLY A 51 -1.08 12.23 -0.48
CA GLY A 51 -2.05 12.54 -1.54
C GLY A 51 -2.13 11.47 -2.64
N VAL A 52 -1.92 10.20 -2.28
CA VAL A 52 -1.88 9.06 -3.21
C VAL A 52 -3.15 8.23 -3.06
N TRP A 53 -3.72 7.76 -4.16
CA TRP A 53 -4.91 6.91 -4.11
C TRP A 53 -4.57 5.54 -3.51
N LEU A 54 -5.40 5.03 -2.60
CA LEU A 54 -5.25 3.69 -2.03
C LEU A 54 -6.34 2.76 -2.58
N HIS A 55 -5.92 1.68 -3.23
CA HIS A 55 -6.78 0.54 -3.58
C HIS A 55 -6.44 -0.65 -2.66
N VAL A 56 -7.46 -1.30 -2.12
CA VAL A 56 -7.30 -2.54 -1.35
C VAL A 56 -7.72 -3.71 -2.24
N ASP A 57 -6.75 -4.57 -2.58
CA ASP A 57 -6.99 -5.84 -3.23
C ASP A 57 -7.27 -6.92 -2.18
N ALA A 58 -8.50 -7.39 -2.15
CA ALA A 58 -8.94 -8.49 -1.31
C ALA A 58 -9.55 -9.62 -2.14
N ALA A 59 -9.14 -9.80 -3.40
CA ALA A 59 -9.75 -10.80 -4.28
C ALA A 59 -9.64 -12.24 -3.73
N HIS A 60 -8.59 -12.54 -2.97
CA HIS A 60 -8.37 -13.87 -2.40
C HIS A 60 -9.04 -14.04 -1.02
N ALA A 61 -8.77 -13.16 -0.06
CA ALA A 61 -9.23 -13.31 1.32
C ALA A 61 -10.45 -12.44 1.69
N GLY A 62 -10.94 -11.59 0.79
CA GLY A 62 -12.03 -10.65 1.07
C GLY A 62 -13.38 -11.31 1.32
N THR A 63 -13.58 -12.57 0.90
CA THR A 63 -14.79 -13.33 1.20
C THR A 63 -14.89 -13.79 2.67
N ALA A 64 -13.83 -13.63 3.45
CA ALA A 64 -13.81 -13.96 4.87
C ALA A 64 -14.27 -12.80 5.78
N LEU A 65 -14.64 -11.65 5.19
CA LEU A 65 -15.07 -10.43 5.89
C LEU A 65 -16.58 -10.39 6.15
#